data_AF-F0GI25-F1
#
_entry.id   AF-F0GI25-F1
#
_cell.length_a   1.000
_cell.length_b   1.000
_cell.length_c   1.000
_cell.angle_alpha   90.00
_cell.angle_beta   90.00
_cell.angle_gamma   90.00
#
_symmetry.space_group_name_H-M   'P 1'
#
loop_
_entity.id
_entity.type
_entity.pdbx_description
1 polymer ?
#
loop_
_entity_poly.entity_id
_entity_poly.type
_entity_poly.pdbx_seq_one_letter_code
_entity_poly.pdbx_strand_id
1 'polypeptide(L)'
;MIGGARHGRAGPMMRAAFTGNRMTEWIRIAALFAATALAEIVGCYLPWLVLKAGRPVWLLAPAALSLALFAWLLTLHPSAAGRTYAAYGGMYIAVALIWLRTVDGVALTRWDVAGAALALAGMAVIALQPRA
;
A
#
# COMPACT_ATOMS: atom_id res chain seq x y z
N MET A 1 2.07 48.25 -19.10
CA MET A 1 3.12 48.84 -18.22
C MET A 1 2.38 49.69 -17.21
N ILE A 2 2.35 49.50 -15.88
CA ILE A 2 3.17 48.85 -14.85
C ILE A 2 2.14 48.62 -13.69
N GLY A 3 1.92 47.44 -13.11
CA GLY A 3 2.82 46.70 -12.24
C GLY A 3 2.78 47.24 -10.80
N GLY A 4 2.01 46.62 -9.89
CA GLY A 4 2.16 46.91 -8.45
C GLY A 4 0.91 46.73 -7.60
N ALA A 5 0.60 45.50 -7.21
CA ALA A 5 -0.33 45.26 -6.10
C ALA A 5 0.13 44.07 -5.26
N ARG A 6 0.56 44.43 -4.03
CA ARG A 6 0.49 43.64 -2.79
C ARG A 6 1.59 42.60 -2.56
N HIS A 7 2.69 43.12 -2.01
CA HIS A 7 3.42 42.48 -0.91
C HIS A 7 2.45 42.15 0.24
N GLY A 8 1.89 40.93 0.23
CA GLY A 8 1.32 40.30 1.41
C GLY A 8 2.42 39.54 2.14
N ARG A 9 2.94 40.09 3.23
CA ARG A 9 3.84 39.40 4.15
C ARG A 9 3.15 38.13 4.65
N ALA A 10 3.54 36.97 4.15
CA ALA A 10 3.21 35.71 4.80
C ALA A 10 3.97 35.67 6.13
N GLY A 11 3.26 35.92 7.23
CA GLY A 11 3.85 35.95 8.56
C GLY A 11 4.46 34.60 8.95
N PRO A 12 5.52 34.59 9.78
CA PRO A 12 6.19 33.37 10.25
C PRO A 12 5.29 32.43 11.09
N MET A 13 4.08 32.87 11.45
CA MET A 13 3.08 32.09 12.20
C MET A 13 2.37 31.00 11.38
N MET A 14 2.32 31.08 10.05
CA MET A 14 1.63 30.09 9.19
C MET A 14 2.54 28.93 8.74
N ARG A 15 3.79 28.90 9.20
CA ARG A 15 4.71 27.76 9.04
C ARG A 15 4.70 26.80 10.24
N ALA A 16 4.05 27.17 11.34
CA ALA A 16 4.11 26.44 12.60
C ALA A 16 2.96 25.42 12.81
N ALA A 17 1.98 25.33 11.90
CA ALA A 17 0.81 24.45 12.05
C ALA A 17 0.89 23.11 11.29
N PHE A 18 1.99 22.82 10.59
CA PHE A 18 2.15 21.61 9.76
C PHE A 18 3.37 20.76 10.16
N THR A 19 3.65 20.68 11.47
CA THR A 19 4.68 19.78 12.02
C THR A 19 4.08 18.82 13.06
N GLY A 20 2.86 18.35 12.81
CA GLY A 20 2.33 17.12 13.40
C GLY A 20 2.95 15.92 12.70
N ASN A 21 4.14 15.51 13.17
CA ASN A 21 4.96 14.36 12.79
C ASN A 21 4.77 13.75 11.39
N ARG A 22 5.44 14.32 10.35
CA ARG A 22 5.47 13.75 8.98
C ARG A 22 5.80 12.24 8.94
N MET A 23 6.62 11.76 9.87
CA MET A 23 6.95 10.35 10.02
C MET A 23 5.72 9.48 10.33
N THR A 24 4.82 9.95 11.19
CA THR A 24 3.58 9.23 11.54
C THR A 24 2.66 9.07 10.32
N GLU A 25 2.58 10.08 9.45
CA GLU A 25 1.78 9.99 8.21
C GLU A 25 2.34 8.94 7.24
N TRP A 26 3.66 8.89 7.06
CA TRP A 26 4.27 7.85 6.23
C TRP A 26 4.06 6.44 6.77
N ILE A 27 4.17 6.27 8.10
CA ILE A 27 3.89 5.00 8.76
C ILE A 27 2.41 4.60 8.57
N ARG A 28 1.47 5.55 8.71
CA ARG A 28 0.05 5.30 8.48
C ARG A 28 -0.22 4.84 7.05
N ILE A 29 0.34 5.51 6.05
CA ILE A 29 0.18 5.15 4.64
C ILE A 29 0.81 3.78 4.36
N ALA A 30 2.02 3.51 4.87
CA ALA A 30 2.66 2.22 4.70
C ALA A 30 1.85 1.08 5.37
N ALA A 31 1.33 1.32 6.57
CA ALA A 31 0.46 0.38 7.28
C ALA A 31 -0.86 0.15 6.52
N LEU A 32 -1.42 1.19 5.91
CA LEU A 32 -2.61 1.07 5.05
C LEU A 32 -2.31 0.20 3.83
N PHE A 33 -1.22 0.45 3.11
CA PHE A 33 -0.79 -0.42 1.99
C PHE A 33 -0.58 -1.88 2.43
N ALA A 34 0.04 -2.11 3.59
CA ALA A 34 0.25 -3.45 4.12
C ALA A 34 -1.07 -4.15 4.49
N ALA A 35 -2.01 -3.44 5.10
CA ALA A 35 -3.35 -3.95 5.41
C ALA A 35 -4.13 -4.27 4.13
N THR A 36 -4.05 -3.39 3.12
CA THR A 36 -4.62 -3.63 1.79
C THR A 36 -4.03 -4.90 1.16
N ALA A 37 -2.72 -5.08 1.22
CA ALA A 37 -2.03 -6.24 0.66
C ALA A 37 -2.46 -7.55 1.34
N LEU A 38 -2.52 -7.53 2.66
CA LEU A 38 -2.96 -8.67 3.45
C LEU A 38 -4.41 -9.05 3.12
N ALA A 39 -5.31 -8.07 2.99
CA ALA A 39 -6.71 -8.31 2.64
C ALA A 39 -6.86 -8.94 1.24
N GLU A 40 -6.07 -8.51 0.25
CA GLU A 40 -6.06 -9.14 -1.07
C GLU A 40 -5.53 -10.57 -1.01
N ILE A 41 -4.38 -10.78 -0.36
CA ILE A 41 -3.75 -12.10 -0.25
C ILE A 41 -4.70 -13.09 0.42
N VAL A 42 -5.33 -12.73 1.54
CA VAL A 42 -6.33 -13.56 2.23
C VAL A 42 -7.52 -13.84 1.32
N GLY A 43 -8.03 -12.82 0.64
CA GLY A 43 -9.16 -12.92 -0.28
C GLY A 43 -8.91 -13.86 -1.46
N CYS A 44 -7.67 -13.94 -1.94
CA CYS A 44 -7.25 -14.84 -3.01
C CYS A 44 -6.82 -16.22 -2.51
N TYR A 45 -6.29 -16.32 -1.29
CA TYR A 45 -5.81 -17.56 -0.70
C TYR A 45 -6.95 -18.48 -0.25
N LEU A 46 -8.03 -17.93 0.32
CA LEU A 46 -9.18 -18.72 0.78
C LEU A 46 -9.88 -19.49 -0.36
N PRO A 47 -10.15 -18.91 -1.55
CA PRO A 47 -10.66 -19.67 -2.69
C PRO A 47 -9.67 -20.71 -3.20
N TRP A 48 -8.37 -20.40 -3.19
CA TRP A 48 -7.34 -21.37 -3.54
C TRP A 48 -7.39 -22.59 -2.61
N LEU A 49 -7.56 -22.39 -1.31
CA LEU A 49 -7.73 -23.48 -0.35
C LEU A 49 -8.95 -24.36 -0.66
N VAL A 50 -10.07 -23.76 -1.07
CA VAL A 50 -11.28 -24.52 -1.43
C VAL A 50 -11.05 -25.33 -2.70
N LEU A 51 -10.53 -24.69 -3.75
CA LEU A 51 -10.44 -25.28 -5.09
C LEU A 51 -9.24 -26.21 -5.28
N LYS A 52 -8.15 -25.99 -4.55
CA LYS A 52 -6.89 -26.75 -4.69
C LYS A 52 -6.58 -27.64 -3.49
N ALA A 53 -6.99 -27.24 -2.28
CA ALA A 53 -6.71 -28.01 -1.06
C ALA A 53 -7.94 -28.73 -0.47
N GLY A 54 -9.07 -28.74 -1.20
CA GLY A 54 -10.29 -29.47 -0.79
C GLY A 54 -10.92 -28.94 0.51
N ARG A 55 -10.63 -27.69 0.88
CA ARG A 55 -11.19 -27.04 2.07
C ARG A 55 -12.67 -26.69 1.87
N PRO A 56 -13.44 -26.50 2.95
CA PRO A 56 -14.89 -26.35 2.82
C PRO A 56 -15.30 -25.07 2.10
N VAL A 57 -16.33 -25.17 1.25
CA VAL A 57 -16.82 -24.10 0.37
C VAL A 57 -17.27 -22.84 1.10
N TRP A 58 -17.67 -22.94 2.38
CA TRP A 58 -18.08 -21.76 3.15
C TRP A 58 -16.96 -20.71 3.27
N LEU A 59 -15.69 -21.08 3.10
CA LEU A 59 -14.55 -20.16 3.06
C LEU A 59 -14.62 -19.14 1.92
N LEU A 60 -15.45 -19.36 0.90
CA LEU A 60 -15.69 -18.38 -0.16
C LEU A 60 -16.40 -17.12 0.34
N ALA A 61 -17.21 -17.22 1.41
CA ALA A 61 -17.87 -16.07 2.00
C ALA A 61 -16.87 -15.09 2.66
N PRO A 62 -15.98 -15.51 3.60
CA PRO A 62 -14.94 -14.64 4.12
C PRO A 62 -13.93 -14.20 3.04
N ALA A 63 -13.69 -15.01 2.00
CA ALA A 63 -12.88 -14.58 0.86
C ALA A 63 -13.48 -13.36 0.15
N ALA A 64 -14.76 -13.42 -0.19
CA ALA A 64 -15.48 -12.32 -0.84
C ALA A 64 -15.50 -11.07 0.04
N LEU A 65 -15.71 -11.22 1.35
CA LEU A 65 -15.63 -10.11 2.31
C LEU A 65 -14.24 -9.49 2.35
N SER A 66 -13.18 -10.30 2.31
CA SER A 66 -11.79 -9.82 2.30
C SER A 66 -11.48 -9.03 1.02
N LEU A 67 -11.94 -9.50 -0.14
CA LEU A 67 -11.78 -8.79 -1.42
C LEU A 67 -12.59 -7.49 -1.46
N ALA A 68 -13.80 -7.47 -0.89
CA ALA A 68 -14.59 -6.25 -0.74
C ALA A 68 -13.88 -5.24 0.18
N LEU A 69 -13.29 -5.71 1.29
CA LEU A 69 -12.48 -4.89 2.19
C LEU A 69 -11.24 -4.34 1.49
N PHE A 70 -10.53 -5.15 0.71
CA PHE A 70 -9.40 -4.71 -0.12
C PHE A 70 -9.80 -3.56 -1.06
N ALA A 71 -10.91 -3.73 -1.80
CA ALA A 71 -11.41 -2.70 -2.71
C ALA A 71 -11.75 -1.40 -1.97
N TRP A 72 -12.37 -1.50 -0.78
CA TRP A 72 -12.60 -0.33 0.07
C TRP A 72 -11.28 0.31 0.50
N LEU A 73 -10.34 -0.44 1.07
CA LEU A 73 -9.07 0.11 1.59
C LEU A 73 -8.28 0.91 0.53
N LEU A 74 -8.35 0.51 -0.73
CA LEU A 74 -7.73 1.27 -1.83
C LEU A 74 -8.33 2.67 -2.00
N THR A 75 -9.62 2.86 -1.73
CA THR A 75 -10.29 4.18 -1.81
C THR A 75 -9.80 5.15 -0.74
N LEU A 76 -9.21 4.66 0.35
CA LEU A 76 -8.70 5.49 1.45
C LEU A 76 -7.33 6.12 1.13
N HIS A 77 -6.68 5.71 0.05
CA HIS A 77 -5.38 6.26 -0.32
C HIS A 77 -5.54 7.65 -0.97
N PRO A 78 -4.79 8.67 -0.52
CA PRO A 78 -4.97 10.07 -0.95
C PRO A 78 -4.40 10.38 -2.34
N SER A 79 -4.13 9.36 -3.17
CA SER A 79 -3.48 9.50 -4.47
C SER A 79 -4.36 9.01 -5.61
N ALA A 80 -4.08 9.46 -6.84
CA ALA A 80 -4.78 8.96 -8.02
C ALA A 80 -4.76 7.43 -8.06
N ALA A 81 -5.92 6.81 -8.29
CA ALA A 81 -6.09 5.35 -8.16
C ALA A 81 -5.00 4.55 -8.88
N GLY A 82 -4.66 4.91 -10.13
CA GLY A 82 -3.61 4.23 -10.89
C GLY A 82 -2.22 4.27 -10.23
N ARG A 83 -1.85 5.37 -9.57
CA ARG A 83 -0.59 5.44 -8.82
C ARG A 83 -0.66 4.65 -7.53
N THR A 84 -1.82 4.66 -6.85
CA THR A 84 -2.05 3.82 -5.68
C THR A 84 -1.84 2.36 -6.06
N TYR A 85 -2.45 1.86 -7.15
CA TYR A 85 -2.27 0.49 -7.62
C TYR A 85 -0.80 0.16 -7.94
N ALA A 86 -0.09 1.07 -8.62
CA ALA A 86 1.29 0.84 -9.00
C ALA A 86 2.24 0.83 -7.78
N ALA A 87 2.07 1.75 -6.82
CA ALA A 87 2.84 1.76 -5.57
C ALA A 87 2.49 0.55 -4.69
N TYR A 88 1.20 0.24 -4.57
CA TYR A 88 0.68 -0.90 -3.84
C TYR A 88 1.35 -2.22 -4.25
N GLY A 89 1.58 -2.44 -5.55
CA GLY A 89 2.20 -3.67 -6.04
C GLY A 89 3.55 -4.00 -5.40
N GLY A 90 4.35 -2.98 -5.06
CA GLY A 90 5.62 -3.20 -4.35
C GLY A 90 5.41 -3.69 -2.92
N MET A 91 4.45 -3.11 -2.19
CA MET A 91 4.07 -3.59 -0.86
C MET A 91 3.46 -5.00 -0.93
N TYR A 92 2.63 -5.27 -1.94
CA TYR A 92 2.04 -6.59 -2.16
C TYR A 92 3.12 -7.67 -2.28
N ILE A 93 4.17 -7.43 -3.06
CA ILE A 93 5.29 -8.38 -3.20
C ILE A 93 5.96 -8.64 -1.85
N ALA A 94 6.24 -7.60 -1.06
CA ALA A 94 6.85 -7.76 0.25
C ALA A 94 5.97 -8.58 1.21
N VAL A 95 4.67 -8.28 1.27
CA VAL A 95 3.72 -9.02 2.13
C VAL A 95 3.53 -10.46 1.63
N ALA A 96 3.47 -10.68 0.32
CA ALA A 96 3.34 -12.02 -0.27
C ALA A 96 4.55 -12.91 0.06
N LEU A 97 5.76 -12.35 0.09
CA LEU A 97 6.96 -13.09 0.49
C LEU A 97 7.00 -13.38 1.99
N ILE A 98 6.53 -12.45 2.83
CA ILE A 98 6.34 -12.73 4.26
C ILE A 98 5.34 -13.86 4.42
N TRP A 99 4.20 -13.81 3.71
CA TRP A 99 3.17 -14.84 3.71
C TRP A 99 3.72 -16.20 3.25
N LEU A 100 4.50 -16.23 2.16
CA LEU A 100 5.18 -17.41 1.65
C LEU A 100 6.05 -18.06 2.74
N ARG A 101 6.73 -17.24 3.54
CA ARG A 101 7.56 -17.72 4.64
C ARG A 101 6.77 -18.20 5.84
N THR A 102 5.71 -17.48 6.24
CA THR A 102 4.99 -17.71 7.50
C THR A 102 3.83 -18.69 7.38
N VAL A 103 3.06 -18.62 6.29
CA VAL A 103 1.85 -19.42 6.06
C VAL A 103 2.16 -20.63 5.21
N ASP A 104 2.90 -20.45 4.11
CA ASP A 104 3.25 -21.57 3.23
C ASP A 104 4.52 -22.31 3.72
N GLY A 105 5.27 -21.72 4.67
CA GLY A 105 6.45 -22.34 5.29
C GLY A 105 7.67 -22.44 4.38
N VAL A 106 7.64 -21.83 3.19
CA VAL A 106 8.71 -21.92 2.19
C VAL A 106 9.83 -20.95 2.55
N ALA A 107 11.08 -21.41 2.46
CA ALA A 107 12.24 -20.56 2.72
C ALA A 107 12.45 -19.54 1.59
N LEU A 108 12.66 -18.28 1.96
CA LEU A 108 12.96 -17.22 1.01
C LEU A 108 14.36 -17.42 0.40
N THR A 109 14.43 -17.34 -0.92
CA THR A 109 15.67 -17.40 -1.67
C THR A 109 16.30 -16.01 -1.80
N ARG A 110 17.57 -15.96 -2.20
CA ARG A 110 18.25 -14.70 -2.51
C ARG A 110 17.58 -13.94 -3.66
N TRP A 111 16.95 -14.67 -4.58
CA TRP A 111 16.21 -14.09 -5.70
C TRP A 111 14.91 -13.44 -5.25
N ASP A 112 14.21 -14.04 -4.29
CA ASP A 112 13.00 -13.46 -3.70
C ASP A 112 13.32 -12.13 -3.02
N VAL A 113 14.41 -12.09 -2.25
CA VAL A 113 14.86 -10.86 -1.57
C VAL A 113 15.29 -9.79 -2.58
N ALA A 114 16.01 -10.15 -3.64
CA ALA A 114 16.40 -9.22 -4.69
C ALA A 114 15.18 -8.66 -5.45
N GLY A 115 14.22 -9.53 -5.78
CA GLY A 115 12.95 -9.13 -6.41
C GLY A 115 12.13 -8.19 -5.52
N ALA A 116 12.04 -8.49 -4.22
CA ALA A 116 11.39 -7.62 -3.25
C ALA A 116 12.03 -6.24 -3.17
N ALA A 117 13.37 -6.19 -3.13
CA ALA A 117 14.11 -4.93 -3.10
C ALA A 117 13.84 -4.08 -4.35
N LEU A 118 13.84 -4.69 -5.54
CA LEU A 118 13.52 -4.00 -6.79
C LEU A 118 12.08 -3.50 -6.82
N ALA A 119 11.13 -4.32 -6.37
CA ALA A 119 9.72 -3.96 -6.31
C ALA A 119 9.46 -2.78 -5.34
N LEU A 120 10.08 -2.81 -4.16
CA LEU A 120 10.00 -1.73 -3.18
C LEU A 120 10.69 -0.45 -3.68
N ALA A 121 11.80 -0.56 -4.41
CA ALA A 121 12.44 0.59 -5.04
C ALA A 121 11.50 1.23 -6.09
N GLY A 122 10.86 0.42 -6.94
CA GLY A 122 9.86 0.90 -7.90
C GLY A 122 8.67 1.59 -7.22
N MET A 123 8.14 0.98 -6.15
CA MET A 123 7.12 1.60 -5.30
C MET A 123 7.58 2.95 -4.75
N ALA A 124 8.80 3.04 -4.22
CA ALA A 124 9.32 4.28 -3.64
C ALA A 124 9.39 5.40 -4.69
N VAL A 125 9.83 5.10 -5.91
CA VAL A 125 9.85 6.07 -7.02
C VAL A 125 8.45 6.62 -7.31
N ILE A 126 7.45 5.74 -7.41
CA ILE A 126 6.07 6.12 -7.74
C ILE A 126 5.40 6.87 -6.57
N ALA A 127 5.62 6.41 -5.34
CA ALA A 127 5.00 6.98 -4.14
C ALA A 127 5.60 8.34 -3.77
N LEU A 128 6.90 8.55 -4.01
CA LEU A 128 7.63 9.76 -3.65
C LEU A 128 7.77 10.77 -4.79
N GLN A 129 7.18 10.50 -5.96
CA GLN A 129 7.27 11.40 -7.10
C GLN A 129 6.77 12.82 -6.74
N PRO A 130 7.38 13.88 -7.30
CA PRO A 130 6.93 15.25 -7.06
C PRO A 130 5.46 15.46 -7.45
N ARG A 131 4.71 16.16 -6.61
CA ARG A 131 3.36 16.62 -6.94
C ARG A 131 3.53 17.94 -7.70
N ALA A 132 3.29 17.91 -9.01
CA ALA A 132 3.22 19.11 -9.86
C ALA A 132 1.94 19.90 -9.59
#